data_AF-A0A5M6IM27-F1
#
_entry.id   AF-A0A5M6IM27-F1
#
_cell.length_a   1.000
_cell.length_b   1.000
_cell.length_c   1.000
_cell.angle_alpha   90.00
_cell.angle_beta   90.00
_cell.angle_gamma   90.00
#
_symmetry.space_group_name_H-M   'P 1'
#
loop_
_entity.id
_entity.type
_entity.pdbx_description
1 polymer ?
#
loop_
_entity_poly.entity_id
_entity_poly.type
_entity_poly.pdbx_seq_one_letter_code
_entity_poly.pdbx_strand_id
1 'polypeptide(L)'
;MSDYDTDILAWSEQQSALLKRLAVGELVNHTVLDWANIADEIEDVGRNELHAVGSLLVQLMAHRLKLQAWPGSQAVRGWRKKVLIFQKQLRRRFAASMRQRLVLADLYAEALLHLPDEVDGQPAPTLPDACPWTLDDLLQQPG
;
A
#
# COMPACT_ATOMS: atom_id res chain seq x y z
N MET A 1 -24.92 3.91 -20.62
CA MET A 1 -23.60 3.65 -20.01
C MET A 1 -22.92 4.98 -19.94
N SER A 2 -22.49 5.37 -18.76
CA SER A 2 -21.81 6.65 -18.57
C SER A 2 -20.36 6.53 -19.03
N ASP A 3 -19.70 7.64 -19.38
CA ASP A 3 -18.28 7.61 -19.72
C ASP A 3 -17.42 7.06 -18.56
N TYR A 4 -17.90 7.15 -17.31
CA TYR A 4 -17.32 6.50 -16.13
C TYR A 4 -17.18 4.98 -16.32
N ASP A 5 -18.20 4.31 -16.88
CA ASP A 5 -18.23 2.85 -17.05
C ASP A 5 -17.36 2.36 -18.21
N THR A 6 -17.03 3.24 -19.18
CA THR A 6 -16.39 2.86 -20.45
C THR A 6 -14.99 3.44 -20.62
N ASP A 7 -14.70 4.61 -20.04
CA ASP A 7 -13.41 5.30 -20.09
C ASP A 7 -13.22 6.19 -18.85
N ILE A 8 -12.87 5.54 -17.73
CA ILE A 8 -12.64 6.20 -16.44
C ILE A 8 -11.59 7.32 -16.52
N LEU A 9 -10.58 7.18 -17.39
CA LEU A 9 -9.52 8.18 -17.53
C LEU A 9 -10.10 9.46 -18.13
N ALA A 10 -10.76 9.36 -19.29
CA ALA A 10 -11.38 10.51 -19.95
C ALA A 10 -12.45 11.17 -19.05
N TRP A 11 -13.28 10.36 -18.39
CA TRP A 11 -14.26 10.86 -17.42
C TRP A 11 -13.58 11.66 -16.29
N SER A 12 -12.52 11.10 -15.67
CA SER A 12 -11.84 11.75 -14.54
C SER A 12 -11.20 13.09 -14.92
N GLU A 13 -10.60 13.18 -16.12
CA GLU A 13 -10.00 14.40 -16.64
C GLU A 13 -11.08 15.47 -16.91
N GLN A 14 -12.21 15.07 -17.50
CA GLN A 14 -13.34 15.96 -17.75
C GLN A 14 -13.94 16.51 -16.45
N GLN A 15 -14.25 15.64 -15.47
CA GLN A 15 -14.80 16.07 -14.18
C GLN A 15 -13.82 16.99 -13.43
N SER A 16 -12.52 16.67 -13.44
CA SER A 16 -11.46 17.50 -12.87
C SER A 16 -11.39 18.90 -13.51
N ALA A 17 -11.49 18.98 -14.84
CA ALA A 17 -11.50 20.25 -15.56
C ALA A 17 -12.71 21.12 -15.19
N LEU A 18 -13.90 20.53 -15.08
CA LEU A 18 -15.12 21.24 -14.66
C LEU A 18 -15.02 21.76 -13.22
N LEU A 19 -14.54 20.93 -12.29
CA LEU A 19 -14.33 21.33 -10.90
C LEU A 19 -13.32 22.48 -10.77
N LYS A 20 -12.22 22.45 -11.53
CA LYS A 20 -11.22 23.54 -11.53
C LYS A 20 -11.79 24.87 -12.01
N ARG A 21 -12.63 24.85 -13.06
CA ARG A 21 -13.35 26.04 -13.56
C ARG A 21 -14.32 26.59 -12.51
N LEU A 22 -15.10 25.71 -11.87
CA LEU A 22 -16.00 26.09 -10.78
C LEU A 22 -15.23 26.71 -9.61
N ALA A 23 -14.05 26.18 -9.26
CA ALA A 23 -13.22 26.68 -8.16
C ALA A 23 -12.68 28.11 -8.39
N VAL A 24 -12.56 28.55 -9.64
CA VAL A 24 -12.15 29.93 -9.98
C VAL A 24 -13.34 30.86 -10.26
N GLY A 25 -14.57 30.39 -10.02
CA GLY A 25 -15.80 31.19 -10.13
C GLY A 25 -16.40 31.24 -11.53
N GLU A 26 -15.98 30.38 -12.46
CA GLU A 26 -16.64 30.29 -13.77
C GLU A 26 -18.04 29.68 -13.65
N LEU A 27 -18.95 30.12 -14.52
CA LEU A 27 -20.26 29.51 -14.66
C LEU A 27 -20.12 28.13 -15.31
N VAL A 28 -20.31 27.08 -14.53
CA VAL A 28 -20.30 25.68 -15.00
C VAL A 28 -21.71 25.12 -14.91
N ASN A 29 -22.15 24.37 -15.92
CA ASN A 29 -23.40 23.65 -15.82
C ASN A 29 -23.26 22.50 -14.80
N HIS A 30 -23.94 22.60 -13.65
CA HIS A 30 -23.85 21.59 -12.60
C HIS A 30 -24.45 20.23 -13.01
N THR A 31 -25.27 20.17 -14.06
CA THR A 31 -25.86 18.89 -14.53
C THR A 31 -24.86 18.00 -15.24
N VAL A 32 -23.69 18.51 -15.65
CA VAL A 32 -22.62 17.70 -16.25
C VAL A 32 -21.59 17.21 -15.23
N LEU A 33 -21.71 17.66 -13.97
CA LEU A 33 -20.91 17.17 -12.85
C LEU A 33 -21.56 15.92 -12.27
N ASP A 34 -20.82 14.83 -12.29
CA ASP A 34 -21.26 13.54 -11.78
C ASP A 34 -20.92 13.41 -10.29
N TRP A 35 -21.71 14.10 -9.46
CA TRP A 35 -21.41 14.25 -8.03
C TRP A 35 -21.31 12.93 -7.26
N ALA A 36 -22.09 11.92 -7.65
CA ALA A 36 -22.07 10.61 -7.01
C ALA A 36 -20.71 9.92 -7.27
N ASN A 37 -20.35 9.74 -8.55
CA ASN A 37 -19.09 9.11 -8.90
C ASN A 37 -17.87 9.94 -8.46
N ILE A 38 -17.95 11.27 -8.46
CA ILE A 38 -16.88 12.13 -7.90
C ILE A 38 -16.68 11.85 -6.40
N ALA A 39 -17.76 11.76 -5.63
CA ALA A 39 -17.66 11.50 -4.19
C ALA A 39 -17.07 10.12 -3.91
N ASP A 40 -17.51 9.10 -4.64
CA ASP A 40 -17.02 7.73 -4.53
C ASP A 40 -15.53 7.65 -4.87
N GLU A 41 -15.09 8.28 -5.97
CA GLU A 41 -13.67 8.30 -6.36
C GLU A 41 -12.79 9.03 -5.34
N ILE A 42 -13.26 10.12 -4.74
CA ILE A 42 -12.53 10.79 -3.66
C ILE A 42 -12.37 9.88 -2.43
N GLU A 43 -13.42 9.12 -2.08
CA GLU A 43 -13.35 8.16 -0.99
C GLU A 43 -12.39 7.01 -1.33
N ASP A 44 -12.42 6.53 -2.57
CA ASP A 44 -11.55 5.47 -3.07
C ASP A 44 -10.08 5.84 -3.10
N VAL A 45 -9.73 7.10 -3.43
CA VAL A 45 -8.34 7.57 -3.36
C VAL A 45 -7.74 7.32 -1.96
N GLY A 46 -8.49 7.63 -0.91
CA GLY A 46 -8.05 7.42 0.47
C GLY A 46 -7.94 5.95 0.86
N ARG A 47 -8.92 5.12 0.45
CA ARG A 47 -8.91 3.68 0.70
C ARG A 47 -7.75 3.00 -0.03
N ASN A 48 -7.55 3.32 -1.31
CA ASN A 48 -6.52 2.73 -2.15
C ASN A 48 -5.10 3.05 -1.66
N GLU A 49 -4.84 4.29 -1.22
CA GLU A 49 -3.52 4.61 -0.63
C GLU A 49 -3.31 3.88 0.70
N LEU A 50 -4.34 3.73 1.55
CA LEU A 50 -4.24 2.94 2.77
C LEU A 50 -3.94 1.46 2.47
N HIS A 51 -4.65 0.86 1.50
CA HIS A 51 -4.39 -0.51 1.06
C HIS A 51 -3.00 -0.69 0.46
N ALA A 52 -2.53 0.28 -0.33
CA ALA A 52 -1.18 0.26 -0.88
C ALA A 52 -0.11 0.28 0.24
N VAL A 53 -0.30 1.11 1.27
CA VAL A 53 0.58 1.13 2.45
C VAL A 53 0.52 -0.20 3.21
N GLY A 54 -0.67 -0.77 3.42
CA GLY A 54 -0.84 -2.09 4.03
C GLY A 54 -0.08 -3.19 3.28
N SER A 55 -0.26 -3.27 1.96
CA SER A 55 0.46 -4.25 1.11
C SER A 55 1.98 -4.08 1.17
N LEU A 56 2.47 -2.84 1.22
CA LEU A 56 3.90 -2.58 1.37
C LEU A 56 4.44 -3.04 2.72
N LEU A 57 3.67 -2.88 3.81
CA LEU A 57 4.04 -3.39 5.13
C LEU A 57 4.09 -4.92 5.13
N VAL A 58 3.09 -5.59 4.56
CA VAL A 58 3.05 -7.04 4.40
C VAL A 58 4.29 -7.53 3.66
N GLN A 59 4.59 -6.95 2.49
CA GLN A 59 5.75 -7.31 1.68
C GLN A 59 7.08 -7.04 2.40
N LEU A 60 7.18 -5.94 3.14
CA LEU A 60 8.35 -5.61 3.95
C LEU A 60 8.56 -6.67 5.05
N MET A 61 7.53 -6.98 5.82
CA MET A 61 7.58 -7.97 6.90
C MET A 61 7.93 -9.36 6.36
N ALA A 62 7.29 -9.80 5.27
CA ALA A 62 7.58 -11.09 4.66
C ALA A 62 9.06 -11.22 4.25
N HIS A 63 9.67 -10.16 3.71
CA HIS A 63 11.09 -10.20 3.35
C HIS A 63 12.02 -10.12 4.56
N ARG A 64 11.65 -9.40 5.63
CA ARG A 64 12.40 -9.43 6.90
C ARG A 64 12.35 -10.81 7.54
N LEU A 65 11.18 -11.46 7.52
CA LEU A 65 11.01 -12.83 8.00
C LEU A 65 11.84 -13.82 7.17
N LYS A 66 11.87 -13.69 5.83
CA LYS A 66 12.76 -14.49 4.96
C LYS A 66 14.23 -14.34 5.34
N LEU A 67 14.67 -13.13 5.67
CA LEU A 67 16.05 -12.88 6.10
C LEU A 67 16.37 -13.49 7.47
N GLN A 68 15.40 -13.57 8.38
CA GLN A 68 15.54 -14.24 9.67
C GLN A 68 15.51 -15.76 9.54
N ALA A 69 14.62 -16.28 8.69
CA ALA A 69 14.42 -17.71 8.48
C ALA A 69 15.59 -18.36 7.72
N TRP A 70 16.12 -17.69 6.69
CA TRP A 70 17.17 -18.25 5.82
C TRP A 70 18.35 -17.30 5.63
N PRO A 71 19.11 -16.98 6.70
CA PRO A 71 20.23 -16.04 6.64
C PRO A 71 21.39 -16.52 5.75
N GLY A 72 21.48 -17.82 5.47
CA GLY A 72 22.48 -18.42 4.59
C GLY A 72 22.04 -18.61 3.12
N SER A 73 20.81 -18.25 2.76
CA SER A 73 20.28 -18.46 1.41
C SER A 73 21.00 -17.60 0.37
N GLN A 74 21.10 -18.11 -0.86
CA GLN A 74 21.61 -17.34 -2.00
C GLN A 74 20.71 -16.13 -2.33
N ALA A 75 19.44 -16.17 -1.93
CA ALA A 75 18.45 -15.12 -2.18
C ALA A 75 18.54 -13.92 -1.23
N VAL A 76 19.35 -14.00 -0.15
CA VAL A 76 19.49 -12.96 0.89
C VAL A 76 19.74 -11.57 0.32
N ARG A 77 20.63 -11.47 -0.68
CA ARG A 77 20.94 -10.17 -1.33
C ARG A 77 19.70 -9.57 -2.01
N GLY A 78 18.89 -10.40 -2.65
CA GLY A 78 17.65 -9.99 -3.29
C GLY A 78 16.60 -9.52 -2.27
N TRP A 79 16.44 -10.26 -1.17
CA TRP A 79 15.50 -9.90 -0.12
C TRP A 79 15.89 -8.61 0.60
N ARG A 80 17.17 -8.41 0.92
CA ARG A 80 17.65 -7.12 1.47
C ARG A 80 17.36 -5.95 0.54
N LYS A 81 17.57 -6.13 -0.76
CA LYS A 81 17.22 -5.10 -1.76
C LYS A 81 15.72 -4.78 -1.74
N LYS A 82 14.86 -5.80 -1.65
CA LYS A 82 13.41 -5.62 -1.56
C LYS A 82 12.98 -4.90 -0.28
N VAL A 83 13.55 -5.26 0.88
CA VAL A 83 13.34 -4.54 2.15
C VAL A 83 13.60 -3.03 1.97
N LEU A 84 14.77 -2.66 1.43
CA LEU A 84 15.12 -1.25 1.22
C LEU A 84 14.15 -0.53 0.26
N ILE A 85 13.71 -1.21 -0.80
CA ILE A 85 12.74 -0.66 -1.76
C ILE A 85 11.39 -0.41 -1.07
N PHE A 86 10.85 -1.39 -0.34
CA PHE A 86 9.55 -1.25 0.32
C PHE A 86 9.58 -0.20 1.41
N GLN A 87 10.64 -0.13 2.21
CA GLN A 87 10.81 0.96 3.19
C GLN A 87 10.87 2.34 2.54
N LYS A 88 11.54 2.48 1.39
CA LYS A 88 11.55 3.74 0.64
C LYS A 88 10.17 4.11 0.12
N GLN A 89 9.39 3.13 -0.35
CA GLN A 89 8.02 3.36 -0.83
C GLN A 89 7.07 3.70 0.32
N LEU A 90 7.17 2.98 1.45
CA LEU A 90 6.39 3.28 2.66
C LEU A 90 6.62 4.70 3.14
N ARG A 91 7.87 5.16 3.25
CA ARG A 91 8.17 6.54 3.65
C ARG A 91 7.57 7.61 2.73
N ARG A 92 7.34 7.29 1.46
CA ARG A 92 6.74 8.22 0.48
C ARG A 92 5.22 8.26 0.57
N ARG A 93 4.57 7.15 0.90
CA ARG A 93 3.11 7.00 0.86
C ARG A 93 2.46 7.10 2.23
N PHE A 94 3.19 6.76 3.29
CA PHE A 94 2.68 6.77 4.64
C PHE A 94 2.33 8.20 5.10
N ALA A 95 1.10 8.37 5.56
CA ALA A 95 0.64 9.57 6.24
C ALA A 95 0.26 9.26 7.69
N ALA A 96 0.46 10.21 8.60
CA ALA A 96 0.20 10.02 10.03
C ALA A 96 -1.26 9.58 10.31
N SER A 97 -2.22 10.06 9.52
CA SER A 97 -3.63 9.69 9.60
C SER A 97 -3.92 8.21 9.33
N MET A 98 -3.01 7.50 8.66
CA MET A 98 -3.14 6.07 8.37
C MET A 98 -2.84 5.21 9.59
N ARG A 99 -2.07 5.70 10.58
CA ARG A 99 -1.61 4.89 11.74
C ARG A 99 -2.76 4.19 12.46
N GLN A 100 -3.83 4.92 12.75
CA GLN A 100 -5.00 4.39 13.46
C GLN A 100 -5.84 3.38 12.64
N ARG A 101 -5.60 3.30 11.34
CA ARG A 101 -6.31 2.40 10.42
C ARG A 101 -5.51 1.15 10.06
N LEU A 102 -4.25 1.07 10.49
CA LEU A 102 -3.37 -0.07 10.22
C LEU A 102 -3.33 -1.00 11.44
N VAL A 103 -3.88 -2.19 11.29
CA VAL A 103 -3.83 -3.24 12.33
C VAL A 103 -2.62 -4.13 12.05
N LEU A 104 -1.51 -3.89 12.75
CA LEU A 104 -0.25 -4.60 12.48
C LEU A 104 -0.32 -6.11 12.70
N ALA A 105 -1.15 -6.58 13.62
CA ALA A 105 -1.33 -8.01 13.86
C ALA A 105 -1.87 -8.72 12.61
N ASP A 106 -2.89 -8.15 11.97
CA ASP A 106 -3.50 -8.70 10.76
C ASP A 106 -2.52 -8.69 9.58
N LEU A 107 -1.81 -7.57 9.39
CA LEU A 107 -0.80 -7.45 8.33
C LEU A 107 0.37 -8.40 8.56
N TYR A 108 0.74 -8.68 9.81
CA TYR A 108 1.80 -9.64 10.14
C TYR A 108 1.35 -11.08 9.86
N ALA A 109 0.12 -11.44 10.23
CA ALA A 109 -0.46 -12.73 9.91
C ALA A 109 -0.51 -12.95 8.39
N GLU A 110 -0.91 -11.93 7.62
CA GLU A 110 -0.85 -11.97 6.15
C GLU A 110 0.59 -12.15 5.63
N ALA A 111 1.56 -11.46 6.23
CA ALA A 111 2.97 -11.60 5.85
C ALA A 111 3.52 -13.02 6.06
N LEU A 112 3.07 -13.72 7.11
CA LEU A 112 3.43 -15.12 7.35
C LEU A 112 2.90 -16.04 6.24
N LEU A 113 1.70 -15.78 5.70
CA LEU A 113 1.13 -16.54 4.58
C LEU A 113 1.92 -16.40 3.27
N HIS A 114 2.76 -15.38 3.14
CA HIS A 114 3.62 -15.17 1.97
C HIS A 114 5.00 -15.84 2.07
N LEU A 115 5.25 -16.56 3.17
CA LEU A 115 6.48 -17.31 3.34
C LEU A 115 6.39 -18.67 2.63
N PRO A 116 7.44 -19.08 1.91
CA PRO A 116 7.51 -20.45 1.42
C PRO A 116 7.75 -21.41 2.59
N ASP A 117 7.29 -22.65 2.45
CA ASP A 117 7.57 -23.71 3.43
C ASP A 117 9.06 -24.06 3.50
N GLU A 118 9.79 -23.86 2.40
CA GLU A 118 11.21 -24.21 2.26
C GLU A 118 11.93 -23.23 1.32
N VAL A 119 13.20 -22.94 1.58
CA VAL A 119 14.12 -22.26 0.66
C VAL A 119 15.47 -22.97 0.66
N ASP A 120 16.03 -23.20 -0.54
CA ASP A 120 17.35 -23.83 -0.72
C ASP A 120 17.50 -25.18 0.01
N GLY A 121 16.45 -26.00 0.07
CA GLY A 121 16.49 -27.28 0.79
C GLY A 121 16.29 -27.17 2.30
N GLN A 122 16.05 -25.97 2.84
CA GLN A 122 15.93 -25.72 4.28
C GLN A 122 14.49 -25.31 4.63
N PRO A 123 13.79 -26.06 5.49
CA PRO A 123 12.43 -25.70 5.88
C PRO A 123 12.40 -24.39 6.68
N ALA A 124 11.26 -23.71 6.67
CA ALA A 124 11.06 -22.53 7.50
C ALA A 124 11.22 -22.89 8.99
N PRO A 125 12.05 -22.17 9.76
CA PRO A 125 12.11 -22.35 11.20
C PRO A 125 10.82 -21.83 11.85
N THR A 126 10.62 -22.13 13.13
CA THR A 126 9.56 -21.50 13.92
C THR A 126 9.79 -19.99 13.99
N LEU A 127 8.83 -19.23 13.49
CA LEU A 127 8.82 -17.77 13.55
C LEU A 127 7.94 -17.29 14.72
N PRO A 128 8.11 -16.03 15.18
CA PRO A 128 7.25 -15.48 16.23
C PRO A 128 5.77 -15.50 15.85
N ASP A 129 4.90 -15.89 16.79
CA ASP A 129 3.45 -15.86 16.56
C ASP A 129 2.88 -14.42 16.58
N ALA A 130 3.61 -13.49 17.20
CA ALA A 130 3.25 -12.08 17.29
C ALA A 130 4.26 -11.21 16.52
N CYS A 131 3.76 -10.12 15.93
CA CYS A 131 4.59 -9.19 15.18
C CYS A 131 5.71 -8.61 16.09
N PRO A 132 6.99 -8.82 15.74
CA PRO A 132 8.10 -8.37 16.58
C PRO A 132 8.49 -6.90 16.33
N TRP A 133 7.80 -6.21 15.41
CA TRP A 133 8.12 -4.84 15.02
C TRP A 133 6.97 -3.90 15.33
N THR A 134 7.32 -2.71 15.82
CA THR A 134 6.39 -1.58 15.83
C THR A 134 6.27 -0.98 14.43
N LEU A 135 5.24 -0.15 14.22
CA LEU A 135 5.11 0.58 12.94
C LEU A 135 6.32 1.49 12.71
N ASP A 136 6.87 2.07 13.78
CA ASP A 136 8.03 2.95 13.69
C ASP A 136 9.29 2.18 13.25
N ASP A 137 9.50 0.95 13.74
CA ASP A 137 10.60 0.07 13.28
C ASP A 137 10.50 -0.29 11.79
N LEU A 138 9.28 -0.36 11.26
CA LEU A 138 9.03 -0.68 9.85
C LEU A 138 9.26 0.55 8.95
N LEU A 139 8.98 1.74 9.46
CA LEU A 139 9.14 3.01 8.74
C LEU A 139 10.58 3.56 8.77
N GLN A 140 11.41 3.17 9.74
CA GLN A 140 12.81 3.57 9.85
C GLN A 140 13.75 2.75 8.92
N GLN A 141 14.83 3.35 8.43
CA GLN A 141 15.93 2.60 7.82
C GLN A 141 16.91 2.13 8.92
N PRO A 142 17.56 0.96 8.78
CA PRO A 142 18.79 0.72 9.51
C PRO A 142 19.81 1.80 9.10
N GLY A 143 20.44 2.41 10.10
CA GLY A 143 21.55 3.36 9.91
C GLY A 143 22.76 2.73 9.25
#